data_AF-Q4T0T4-F1
#
_entry.id   AF-Q4T0T4-F1
#
_cell.length_a   1.000
_cell.length_b   1.000
_cell.length_c   1.000
_cell.angle_alpha   90.00
_cell.angle_beta   90.00
_cell.angle_gamma   90.00
#
_symmetry.space_group_name_H-M   'P 1'
#
loop_
_entity.id
_entity.type
_entity.pdbx_description
1 polymer ?
#
loop_
_entity_poly.entity_id
_entity_poly.type
_entity_poly.pdbx_seq_one_letter_code
_entity_poly.pdbx_strand_id
1 'polypeptide(L)'
;LQFVPHQTLLRFMMDIAAGMEYLSSRGFLHRDLAARNCMLSDDLRVCVADFGLSKRLLSSSYYRQTSAACLPVKWTALESLSESVYTTKSDVWSFGVTMWEVVSRGRTPYPGVQNCELLDLLQSGVRLKAPPDCDHQLYEVMRSCWDEDPGSRPTFSQLLQALGGLLAEL
;
A
#
# COMPACT_ATOMS: atom_id res chain seq x y z
N LEU A 1 23.66 7.18 -10.78
CA LEU A 1 22.47 6.62 -10.10
C LEU A 1 22.91 5.38 -9.36
N GLN A 2 22.90 5.42 -8.03
CA GLN A 2 23.32 4.29 -7.21
C GLN A 2 22.31 3.15 -7.40
N PHE A 3 22.79 1.98 -7.80
CA PHE A 3 21.98 0.78 -7.88
C PHE A 3 21.51 0.41 -6.47
N VAL A 4 20.20 0.32 -6.26
CA VAL A 4 19.62 -0.16 -4.99
C VAL A 4 19.30 -1.65 -5.14
N PRO A 5 19.97 -2.56 -4.42
CA PRO A 5 19.76 -4.00 -4.54
C PRO A 5 18.33 -4.43 -4.21
N HIS A 6 17.90 -5.57 -4.78
CA HIS A 6 16.58 -6.14 -4.50
C HIS A 6 16.35 -6.39 -2.99
N GLN A 7 17.38 -6.91 -2.30
CA GLN A 7 17.38 -7.09 -0.84
C GLN A 7 17.03 -5.80 -0.09
N THR A 8 17.55 -4.65 -0.54
CA THR A 8 17.27 -3.35 0.08
C THR A 8 15.83 -2.92 -0.16
N LEU A 9 15.25 -3.21 -1.33
CA LEU A 9 13.84 -2.95 -1.59
C LEU A 9 12.91 -3.76 -0.67
N LEU A 10 13.22 -5.04 -0.45
CA LEU A 10 12.48 -5.87 0.52
C LEU A 10 12.55 -5.28 1.92
N ARG A 11 13.73 -4.83 2.36
CA ARG A 11 13.89 -4.15 3.67
C ARG A 11 13.07 -2.87 3.77
N PHE A 12 13.00 -2.06 2.72
CA PHE A 12 12.14 -0.88 2.69
C PHE A 12 10.66 -1.24 2.85
N MET A 13 10.19 -2.25 2.13
CA MET A 13 8.80 -2.72 2.24
C MET A 13 8.50 -3.30 3.63
N MET A 14 9.45 -4.02 4.23
CA MET A 14 9.33 -4.52 5.61
C MET A 14 9.27 -3.40 6.64
N ASP A 15 10.12 -2.39 6.55
CA ASP A 15 10.10 -1.23 7.45
C ASP A 15 8.75 -0.49 7.37
N ILE A 16 8.22 -0.29 6.16
CA ILE A 16 6.88 0.31 5.95
C ILE A 16 5.79 -0.59 6.56
N ALA A 17 5.83 -1.90 6.29
CA ALA A 17 4.85 -2.86 6.82
C ALA A 17 4.84 -2.88 8.35
N ALA A 18 6.02 -2.83 8.99
CA ALA A 18 6.15 -2.76 10.44
C ALA A 18 5.56 -1.45 11.00
N GLY A 19 5.81 -0.32 10.34
CA GLY A 19 5.20 0.96 10.71
C GLY A 19 3.66 0.92 10.63
N MET A 20 3.13 0.34 9.55
CA MET A 20 1.68 0.20 9.37
C MET A 20 1.04 -0.84 10.29
N GLU A 21 1.76 -1.92 10.62
CA GLU A 21 1.35 -2.87 11.66
C GLU A 21 1.17 -2.13 13.00
N TYR A 22 2.16 -1.32 13.39
CA TYR A 22 2.08 -0.52 14.60
C TYR A 22 0.88 0.43 14.58
N LEU A 23 0.67 1.21 13.52
CA LEU A 23 -0.46 2.13 13.40
C LEU A 23 -1.80 1.40 13.49
N SER A 24 -1.94 0.29 12.76
CA SER A 24 -3.16 -0.51 12.75
C SER A 24 -3.49 -1.09 14.13
N SER A 25 -2.48 -1.55 14.88
CA SER A 25 -2.64 -2.05 16.26
C SER A 25 -3.15 -0.99 17.24
N ARG A 26 -2.95 0.30 16.91
CA ARG A 26 -3.40 1.46 17.68
C ARG A 26 -4.73 2.02 17.17
N GLY A 27 -5.35 1.38 16.19
CA GLY A 27 -6.57 1.83 15.56
C GLY A 27 -6.36 3.10 14.72
N PHE A 28 -5.17 3.32 14.15
CA PHE A 28 -4.92 4.44 13.25
C PHE A 28 -4.97 3.99 11.79
N LEU A 29 -5.74 4.72 11.00
CA LEU A 29 -5.78 4.64 9.54
C LEU A 29 -4.91 5.74 8.94
N HIS A 30 -4.02 5.39 8.01
CA HIS A 30 -3.15 6.35 7.35
C HIS A 30 -3.89 7.13 6.26
N ARG A 31 -4.59 6.41 5.36
CA ARG A 31 -5.42 6.94 4.26
C ARG A 31 -4.67 7.67 3.13
N ASP A 32 -3.34 7.73 3.21
CA ASP A 32 -2.47 8.30 2.17
C ASP A 32 -1.11 7.61 2.14
N LEU A 33 -1.11 6.29 2.29
CA LEU A 33 0.12 5.52 2.22
C LEU A 33 0.59 5.43 0.75
N ALA A 34 1.77 6.00 0.50
CA ALA A 34 2.43 6.02 -0.81
C ALA A 34 3.94 6.17 -0.61
N ALA A 35 4.74 5.85 -1.63
CA ALA A 35 6.20 5.96 -1.53
C ALA A 35 6.66 7.40 -1.20
N ARG A 36 5.97 8.43 -1.71
CA ARG A 36 6.25 9.85 -1.39
C ARG A 36 6.07 10.21 0.09
N ASN A 37 5.28 9.43 0.82
CA ASN A 37 4.98 9.61 2.25
C ASN A 37 5.79 8.61 3.11
N CYS A 38 6.86 8.04 2.55
CA CYS A 38 7.79 7.17 3.24
C CYS A 38 9.18 7.84 3.23
N MET A 39 9.67 8.24 4.40
CA MET A 39 10.95 8.92 4.55
C MET A 39 12.08 7.90 4.69
N LEU A 40 13.21 8.15 4.02
CA LEU A 40 14.41 7.33 4.09
C LEU A 40 15.48 8.05 4.91
N SER A 41 15.99 7.40 5.96
CA SER A 41 17.11 7.89 6.77
C SER A 41 18.47 7.55 6.16
N ASP A 42 19.53 8.16 6.70
CA ASP A 42 20.91 7.94 6.25
C ASP A 42 21.39 6.49 6.41
N ASP A 43 20.82 5.74 7.37
CA ASP A 43 21.08 4.31 7.60
C ASP A 43 20.17 3.38 6.77
N LEU A 44 19.50 3.93 5.75
CA LEU A 44 18.59 3.20 4.84
C LEU A 44 17.40 2.55 5.56
N ARG A 45 16.88 3.19 6.62
CA ARG A 45 15.62 2.81 7.27
C ARG A 45 14.47 3.64 6.73
N VAL A 46 13.32 2.99 6.56
CA VAL A 46 12.11 3.67 6.09
C VAL A 46 11.17 3.97 7.25
N CYS A 47 10.66 5.19 7.31
CA CYS A 47 9.65 5.61 8.28
C CYS A 47 8.41 6.14 7.54
N VAL A 48 7.24 5.65 7.95
CA VAL A 48 5.95 6.14 7.46
C VAL A 48 5.71 7.56 7.99
N ALA A 49 5.29 8.48 7.13
CA ALA A 49 5.15 9.90 7.42
C ALA A 49 3.88 10.49 6.77
N ASP A 50 3.64 11.78 7.01
CA ASP A 50 2.48 12.55 6.55
C ASP A 50 1.11 11.99 7.02
N PHE A 51 0.77 12.38 8.24
CA PHE A 51 -0.49 11.99 8.89
C PHE A 51 -1.63 13.00 8.65
N GLY A 52 -1.50 13.90 7.66
CA GLY A 52 -2.48 14.97 7.41
C GLY A 52 -3.90 14.47 7.10
N LEU A 53 -4.01 13.27 6.51
CA LEU A 53 -5.28 12.62 6.19
C LEU A 53 -5.66 11.50 7.18
N SER A 54 -4.81 11.20 8.16
CA SER A 54 -4.98 10.06 9.05
C SER A 54 -6.18 10.20 9.97
N LYS A 55 -6.71 9.05 10.41
CA LYS A 55 -7.87 8.98 11.32
C LYS A 55 -7.69 7.91 12.37
N ARG A 56 -7.97 8.27 13.63
CA ARG A 56 -8.05 7.32 14.73
C ARG A 56 -9.46 6.74 14.84
N LEU A 57 -9.56 5.42 14.85
CA LEU A 57 -10.75 4.67 15.16
C LEU A 57 -10.93 4.62 16.68
N LEU A 58 -12.08 5.08 17.17
CA LEU A 58 -12.38 5.11 18.61
C LEU A 58 -13.15 3.86 19.05
N SER A 59 -14.21 3.52 18.34
CA SER A 59 -15.14 2.42 18.68
C SER A 59 -15.65 1.63 17.47
N SER A 60 -15.29 2.04 16.26
CA SER A 60 -15.71 1.42 14.99
C SER A 60 -14.52 0.76 14.31
N SER A 61 -14.76 -0.32 13.57
CA SER A 61 -13.76 -0.99 12.72
C SER A 61 -13.50 -0.24 11.40
N TYR A 62 -14.28 0.80 11.09
CA TYR A 62 -14.17 1.59 9.87
C TYR A 62 -14.45 3.08 10.12
N TYR A 63 -13.96 3.91 9.20
CA TYR A 63 -14.28 5.32 9.09
C TYR A 63 -14.96 5.58 7.75
N ARG A 64 -16.16 6.19 7.77
CA ARG A 64 -16.84 6.65 6.54
C ARG A 64 -16.69 8.16 6.44
N GLN A 65 -16.04 8.61 5.36
CA GLN A 65 -15.83 10.03 5.13
C GLN A 65 -17.11 10.67 4.57
N THR A 66 -17.53 11.80 5.14
CA THR A 66 -18.77 12.51 4.76
C THR A 66 -18.52 13.83 4.04
N SER A 67 -17.33 14.40 4.16
CA SER A 67 -16.92 15.63 3.47
C SER A 67 -16.00 15.33 2.29
N ALA A 68 -16.12 16.11 1.21
CA ALA A 68 -15.19 16.03 0.10
C ALA A 68 -13.75 16.30 0.57
N ALA A 69 -12.80 15.47 0.15
CA ALA A 69 -11.37 15.72 0.28
C ALA A 69 -10.67 15.38 -1.03
N CYS A 70 -9.51 16.00 -1.25
CA CYS A 70 -8.59 15.57 -2.29
C CYS A 70 -7.99 14.24 -1.84
N LEU A 71 -8.28 13.16 -2.59
CA LEU A 71 -7.81 11.82 -2.29
C LEU A 71 -6.68 11.40 -3.24
N PRO A 72 -5.73 10.58 -2.79
CA PRO A 72 -4.70 9.98 -3.64
C PRO A 72 -5.30 8.84 -4.50
N VAL A 73 -6.15 9.17 -5.47
CA VAL A 73 -7.02 8.23 -6.21
C VAL A 73 -6.33 6.91 -6.60
N LYS A 74 -5.10 6.95 -7.09
CA LYS A 74 -4.36 5.75 -7.57
C LYS A 74 -3.89 4.79 -6.47
N TRP A 75 -3.91 5.22 -5.21
CA TRP A 75 -3.58 4.40 -4.02
C TRP A 75 -4.82 4.01 -3.24
N THR A 76 -5.97 4.61 -3.55
CA THR A 76 -7.21 4.43 -2.80
C THR A 76 -7.86 3.08 -3.14
N ALA A 77 -8.28 2.35 -2.11
CA ALA A 77 -8.96 1.07 -2.25
C ALA A 77 -10.32 1.20 -2.94
N LEU A 78 -10.81 0.11 -3.53
CA LEU A 78 -12.07 0.09 -4.28
C LEU A 78 -13.26 0.61 -3.45
N GLU A 79 -13.43 0.11 -2.23
CA GLU A 79 -14.48 0.51 -1.30
C GLU A 79 -14.35 1.96 -0.83
N SER A 80 -13.11 2.47 -0.79
CA SER A 80 -12.84 3.86 -0.43
C SER A 80 -13.15 4.81 -1.60
N LEU A 81 -12.93 4.38 -2.85
CA LEU A 81 -13.30 5.13 -4.05
C LEU A 81 -14.82 5.15 -4.26
N SER A 82 -15.51 4.02 -4.06
CA SER A 82 -16.95 3.90 -4.33
C SER A 82 -17.82 4.44 -3.19
N GLU A 83 -17.47 4.13 -1.94
CA GLU A 83 -18.34 4.37 -0.79
C GLU A 83 -17.73 5.29 0.27
N SER A 84 -16.50 5.78 0.04
CA SER A 84 -15.76 6.57 1.03
C SER A 84 -15.58 5.85 2.37
N VAL A 85 -15.47 4.52 2.33
CA VAL A 85 -15.22 3.65 3.50
C VAL A 85 -13.73 3.36 3.62
N TYR A 86 -13.17 3.62 4.80
CA TYR A 86 -11.75 3.41 5.12
C TYR A 86 -11.61 2.44 6.28
N THR A 87 -10.67 1.51 6.17
CA THR A 87 -10.35 0.49 7.16
C THR A 87 -8.85 0.22 7.14
N THR A 88 -8.36 -0.59 8.08
CA THR A 88 -6.98 -1.10 7.97
C THR A 88 -6.75 -1.85 6.64
N LYS A 89 -7.79 -2.51 6.10
CA LYS A 89 -7.71 -3.23 4.84
C LYS A 89 -7.69 -2.32 3.61
N SER A 90 -8.19 -1.08 3.71
CA SER A 90 -7.98 -0.08 2.66
C SER A 90 -6.54 0.43 2.65
N ASP A 91 -5.90 0.58 3.83
CA ASP A 91 -4.47 0.90 3.90
C ASP A 91 -3.59 -0.25 3.36
N VAL A 92 -4.01 -1.51 3.53
CA VAL A 92 -3.34 -2.67 2.90
C VAL A 92 -3.34 -2.57 1.38
N TRP A 93 -4.45 -2.12 0.77
CA TRP A 93 -4.50 -1.87 -0.67
C TRP A 93 -3.46 -0.82 -1.09
N SER A 94 -3.42 0.31 -0.39
CA SER A 94 -2.45 1.38 -0.62
C SER A 94 -1.01 0.90 -0.44
N PHE A 95 -0.77 0.00 0.51
CA PHE A 95 0.53 -0.65 0.68
C PHE A 95 0.91 -1.52 -0.51
N GLY A 96 -0.03 -2.28 -1.09
CA GLY A 96 0.19 -3.00 -2.34
C GLY A 96 0.68 -2.09 -3.47
N VAL A 97 0.04 -0.92 -3.64
CA VAL A 97 0.47 0.09 -4.62
C VAL A 97 1.84 0.66 -4.27
N THR A 98 2.12 0.88 -2.98
CA THR A 98 3.42 1.37 -2.49
C THR A 98 4.54 0.37 -2.76
N MET A 99 4.32 -0.94 -2.55
CA MET A 99 5.26 -1.99 -2.92
C MET A 99 5.55 -1.97 -4.42
N TRP A 100 4.53 -1.77 -5.25
CA TRP A 100 4.69 -1.62 -6.70
C TRP A 100 5.54 -0.40 -7.06
N GLU A 101 5.37 0.75 -6.40
CA GLU A 101 6.23 1.92 -6.57
C GLU A 101 7.70 1.60 -6.24
N VAL A 102 7.95 0.92 -5.12
CA VAL A 102 9.29 0.54 -4.66
C VAL A 102 9.99 -0.35 -5.70
N VAL A 103 9.31 -1.41 -6.16
CA VAL A 103 9.87 -2.36 -7.13
C VAL A 103 10.05 -1.74 -8.52
N SER A 104 9.11 -0.88 -8.92
CA SER A 104 9.18 -0.16 -10.20
C SER A 104 10.15 1.02 -10.21
N ARG A 105 10.85 1.29 -9.10
CA ARG A 105 11.80 2.40 -8.92
C ARG A 105 11.13 3.77 -9.05
N GLY A 106 9.97 3.92 -8.42
CA GLY A 106 9.23 5.18 -8.34
C GLY A 106 8.44 5.53 -9.60
N ARG A 107 8.08 4.54 -10.43
CA ARG A 107 7.15 4.79 -11.54
C ARG A 107 5.79 5.18 -10.99
N THR A 108 5.05 5.95 -11.77
CA THR A 108 3.67 6.30 -11.44
C THR A 108 2.76 5.08 -11.59
N PRO A 109 1.95 4.73 -10.58
CA PRO A 109 0.93 3.69 -10.69
C PRO A 109 -0.06 3.97 -11.83
N TYR A 110 -0.57 2.91 -12.47
CA TYR A 110 -1.54 2.98 -13.57
C TYR A 110 -1.14 4.03 -14.62
N PRO A 111 0.02 3.87 -15.29
CA PRO A 111 0.51 4.84 -16.25
C PRO A 111 -0.49 4.99 -17.40
N GLY A 112 -0.81 6.24 -17.77
CA GLY A 112 -1.77 6.57 -18.83
C GLY A 112 -3.25 6.49 -18.44
N VAL A 113 -3.59 5.98 -17.25
CA VAL A 113 -4.98 5.94 -16.75
C VAL A 113 -5.31 7.24 -16.02
N GLN A 114 -6.44 7.86 -16.37
CA GLN A 114 -6.95 9.05 -15.70
C GLN A 114 -7.64 8.69 -14.38
N ASN A 115 -7.62 9.62 -13.41
CA ASN A 115 -8.23 9.37 -12.10
C ASN A 115 -9.74 9.06 -12.19
N CYS A 116 -10.47 9.68 -13.13
CA CYS A 116 -11.90 9.45 -13.32
C CYS A 116 -12.23 8.05 -13.86
N GLU A 117 -11.30 7.40 -14.56
CA GLU A 117 -11.49 6.09 -15.19
C GLU A 117 -11.10 4.94 -14.25
N LEU A 118 -10.38 5.24 -13.17
CA LEU A 118 -9.75 4.21 -12.34
C LEU A 118 -10.77 3.32 -11.63
N LEU A 119 -11.88 3.89 -11.16
CA LEU A 119 -12.91 3.10 -10.46
C LEU A 119 -13.48 2.01 -11.38
N ASP A 120 -13.93 2.38 -12.57
CA ASP A 120 -14.50 1.46 -13.56
C ASP A 120 -13.48 0.39 -13.95
N LEU A 121 -12.21 0.79 -14.15
CA LEU A 121 -11.11 -0.13 -14.44
C LEU A 121 -10.93 -1.17 -13.33
N LEU A 122 -10.90 -0.74 -12.06
CA LEU A 122 -10.75 -1.64 -10.92
C LEU A 122 -11.97 -2.57 -10.74
N GLN A 123 -13.19 -2.07 -10.97
CA GLN A 123 -14.42 -2.89 -10.95
C GLN A 123 -14.44 -3.96 -12.04
N SER A 124 -13.78 -3.72 -13.18
CA SER A 124 -13.60 -4.74 -14.23
C SER A 124 -12.58 -5.84 -13.87
N GLY A 125 -11.98 -5.78 -12.67
CA GLY A 125 -11.00 -6.75 -12.19
C GLY A 125 -9.55 -6.45 -12.58
N VAL A 126 -9.30 -5.36 -13.33
CA VAL A 126 -7.95 -4.95 -13.69
C VAL A 126 -7.17 -4.52 -12.45
N ARG A 127 -5.89 -4.90 -12.38
CA ARG A 127 -4.93 -4.50 -11.34
C ARG A 127 -3.61 -4.08 -11.98
N LEU A 128 -2.71 -3.49 -11.19
CA LEU A 128 -1.34 -3.20 -11.63
C LEU A 128 -0.66 -4.49 -12.09
N LYS A 129 0.00 -4.44 -13.25
CA LYS A 129 0.83 -5.54 -13.74
C LYS A 129 2.18 -5.54 -13.02
N ALA A 130 2.80 -6.72 -12.91
CA ALA A 130 4.16 -6.84 -12.39
C ALA A 130 5.14 -5.93 -13.17
N PRO A 131 5.99 -5.15 -12.49
CA PRO A 131 7.09 -4.44 -13.15
C PRO A 131 8.04 -5.43 -13.86
N PRO A 132 8.81 -4.98 -14.87
CA PRO A 132 9.88 -5.79 -15.45
C PRO A 132 10.83 -6.31 -14.37
N ASP A 133 11.25 -7.57 -14.49
CA ASP A 133 12.16 -8.25 -13.56
C ASP A 133 11.67 -8.31 -12.10
N CYS A 134 10.36 -8.14 -11.87
CA CYS A 134 9.75 -8.36 -10.56
C CYS A 134 9.72 -9.86 -10.25
N ASP A 135 10.20 -10.22 -9.06
CA ASP A 135 10.04 -11.57 -8.52
C ASP A 135 8.55 -11.96 -8.47
N HIS A 136 8.27 -13.21 -8.85
CA HIS A 136 6.90 -13.70 -8.95
C HIS A 136 6.25 -13.82 -7.57
N GLN A 137 6.97 -14.34 -6.57
CA GLN A 137 6.40 -14.49 -5.22
C GLN A 137 6.12 -13.12 -4.60
N LEU A 138 7.00 -12.14 -4.80
CA LEU A 138 6.77 -10.76 -4.39
C LEU A 138 5.54 -10.14 -5.09
N TYR A 139 5.35 -10.42 -6.37
CA TYR A 139 4.16 -9.94 -7.08
C TYR A 139 2.88 -10.59 -6.57
N GLU A 140 2.88 -11.88 -6.20
CA GLU A 140 1.74 -12.52 -5.55
C GLU A 140 1.39 -11.85 -4.21
N VAL A 141 2.41 -11.46 -3.42
CA VAL A 141 2.20 -10.67 -2.20
C VAL A 141 1.53 -9.33 -2.51
N MET A 142 2.00 -8.59 -3.51
CA MET A 142 1.33 -7.35 -3.96
C MET A 142 -0.11 -7.61 -4.41
N ARG A 143 -0.33 -8.66 -5.21
CA ARG A 143 -1.62 -8.98 -5.80
C ARG A 143 -2.66 -9.33 -4.74
N SER A 144 -2.24 -9.99 -3.66
CA SER A 144 -3.09 -10.32 -2.50
C SER A 144 -3.60 -9.08 -1.75
N CYS A 145 -2.89 -7.96 -1.84
CA CYS A 145 -3.34 -6.68 -1.25
C CYS A 145 -4.50 -6.05 -2.03
N TRP A 146 -4.71 -6.46 -3.29
CA TRP A 146 -5.74 -5.90 -4.16
C TRP A 146 -6.91 -6.86 -4.42
N ASP A 147 -7.21 -7.71 -3.44
CA ASP A 147 -8.46 -8.46 -3.46
C ASP A 147 -9.67 -7.50 -3.41
N GLU A 148 -10.72 -7.87 -4.12
CA GLU A 148 -11.96 -7.09 -4.14
C GLU A 148 -12.63 -7.10 -2.78
N ASP A 149 -12.66 -8.26 -2.10
CA ASP A 149 -13.12 -8.39 -0.74
C ASP A 149 -12.03 -7.91 0.24
N PRO A 150 -12.26 -6.83 1.02
CA PRO A 150 -11.31 -6.37 2.04
C PRO A 150 -11.01 -7.45 3.08
N GLY A 151 -11.95 -8.38 3.34
CA GLY A 151 -11.79 -9.51 4.26
C GLY A 151 -10.66 -10.45 3.82
N SER A 152 -10.56 -10.70 2.51
CA SER A 152 -9.60 -11.61 1.89
C SER A 152 -8.18 -11.04 1.76
N ARG A 153 -8.00 -9.72 1.90
CA ARG A 153 -6.66 -9.09 1.91
C ARG A 153 -5.87 -9.51 3.16
N PRO A 154 -4.53 -9.63 3.10
CA PRO A 154 -3.73 -9.95 4.29
C PRO A 154 -3.73 -8.81 5.32
N THR A 155 -3.30 -9.11 6.54
CA THR A 155 -2.96 -8.09 7.54
C THR A 155 -1.52 -7.61 7.36
N PHE A 156 -1.18 -6.44 7.93
CA PHE A 156 0.22 -5.97 7.92
C PHE A 156 1.19 -6.94 8.58
N SER A 157 0.76 -7.67 9.62
CA SER A 157 1.56 -8.71 10.26
C SER A 157 1.89 -9.87 9.30
N GLN A 158 0.87 -10.35 8.56
CA GLN A 158 1.05 -11.38 7.54
C GLN A 158 1.95 -10.91 6.40
N LEU A 159 1.81 -9.65 5.98
CA LEU A 159 2.65 -9.04 4.95
C LEU A 159 4.12 -8.93 5.41
N LEU A 160 4.36 -8.51 6.65
CA LEU A 160 5.70 -8.44 7.21
C LEU A 160 6.37 -9.82 7.26
N GLN A 161 5.62 -10.85 7.66
CA GLN A 161 6.09 -12.24 7.65
C GLN A 161 6.41 -12.73 6.24
N ALA A 162 5.51 -12.49 5.27
CA ALA A 162 5.70 -12.89 3.88
C ALA A 162 6.95 -12.24 3.28
N LEU A 163 7.12 -10.93 3.45
CA LEU A 163 8.30 -10.20 2.98
C LEU A 163 9.59 -10.67 3.65
N GLY A 164 9.54 -11.00 4.95
CA GLY A 164 10.67 -11.59 5.67
C GLY A 164 11.06 -12.97 5.16
N GLY A 165 10.09 -13.79 4.75
CA GLY A 165 10.32 -15.08 4.09
C GLY A 165 11.08 -14.91 2.77
N LEU A 166 10.59 -14.01 1.90
CA LEU A 166 11.26 -13.71 0.62
C LEU A 166 12.68 -13.19 0.82
N LEU A 167 12.92 -12.37 1.84
CA LEU A 167 14.24 -11.86 2.17
C LEU A 167 15.21 -12.97 2.63
N ALA A 168 14.71 -13.99 3.32
CA ALA A 168 15.52 -15.11 3.81
C ALA A 168 15.87 -16.14 2.72
N GLU A 169 15.16 -16.13 1.60
CA GLU A 169 15.42 -16.99 0.44
C GLU A 169 16.49 -16.43 -0.52
N LEU A 170 16.95 -15.19 -0.30
CA LEU A 170 18.02 -14.50 -1.06
C LEU A 170 19.41 -14.76 -0.48
#